data_AF-A0A1B2Z718-F1
#
_entry.id   AF-A0A1B2Z718-F1
#
_cell.length_a   1.000
_cell.length_b   1.000
_cell.length_c   1.000
_cell.angle_alpha   90.00
_cell.angle_beta   90.00
_cell.angle_gamma   90.00
#
_symmetry.space_group_name_H-M   'P 1'
#
loop_
_entity.id
_entity.type
_entity.pdbx_description
1 polymer ?
#
loop_
_entity_poly.entity_id
_entity_poly.type
_entity_poly.pdbx_seq_one_letter_code
_entity_poly.pdbx_strand_id
1 'polypeptide(L)'
;MQEVTGTKLQTKSINGKGEEVDENLLADTRTFIYKEVLFSSIKNDYWLYGRSPARGNDTVYFSDMDMVENRSERLRNEVGILNVFTWTGLIGVFLYFLIFYKASYLAINNSNNSLSKFIGVYISFRWFNSWVAEISNFDLINFTIWLAVALCFSKTFRSMTDSELKSWVKGITNKRMKKI
;
A
#
# COMPACT_ATOMS: atom_id res chain seq x y z
N MET A 1 -34.99 -9.40 27.28
CA MET A 1 -33.56 -9.32 26.91
C MET A 1 -33.50 -8.58 25.59
N GLN A 2 -33.21 -7.28 25.62
CA GLN A 2 -33.10 -6.46 24.41
C GLN A 2 -31.77 -6.81 23.74
N GLU A 3 -31.84 -7.35 22.53
CA GLU A 3 -30.69 -7.43 21.65
C GLU A 3 -30.34 -6.00 21.23
N VAL A 4 -29.15 -5.54 21.62
CA VAL A 4 -28.60 -4.25 21.20
C VAL A 4 -28.28 -4.39 19.72
N THR A 5 -29.26 -4.10 18.86
CA THR A 5 -29.06 -4.00 17.41
C THR A 5 -28.03 -2.91 17.12
N GLY A 6 -26.86 -3.32 16.66
CA GLY A 6 -25.78 -2.42 16.25
C GLY A 6 -26.29 -1.36 15.28
N THR A 7 -25.94 -0.11 15.56
CA THR A 7 -26.32 1.06 14.77
C THR A 7 -25.90 0.86 13.31
N LYS A 8 -26.87 0.73 12.40
CA LYS A 8 -26.59 0.67 10.95
C LYS A 8 -26.09 2.04 10.50
N LEU A 9 -24.79 2.16 10.25
CA LEU A 9 -24.19 3.34 9.63
C LEU A 9 -24.34 3.21 8.11
N GLN A 10 -25.34 3.91 7.56
CA GLN A 10 -25.65 3.94 6.13
C GLN A 10 -25.30 5.31 5.56
N THR A 11 -24.67 5.33 4.39
CA THR A 11 -24.49 6.54 3.60
C THR A 11 -25.15 6.35 2.24
N LYS A 12 -25.66 7.44 1.66
CA LYS A 12 -26.13 7.43 0.28
C LYS A 12 -24.93 7.67 -0.63
N SER A 13 -24.76 6.77 -1.59
CA SER A 13 -23.75 6.84 -2.65
C SER A 13 -24.48 6.87 -4.00
N ILE A 14 -23.84 7.44 -5.03
CA ILE A 14 -24.40 7.46 -6.39
C ILE A 14 -23.66 6.39 -7.19
N ASN A 15 -24.37 5.39 -7.69
CA ASN A 15 -23.75 4.34 -8.51
C ASN A 15 -23.32 4.87 -9.90
N GLY A 16 -22.59 4.06 -10.67
CA GLY A 16 -22.15 4.43 -12.03
C GLY A 16 -23.28 4.71 -13.03
N LYS A 17 -24.54 4.53 -12.65
CA LYS A 17 -25.75 4.83 -13.45
C LYS A 17 -26.50 6.08 -12.97
N GLY A 18 -26.02 6.76 -11.93
CA GLY A 18 -26.63 7.97 -11.40
C GLY A 18 -27.75 7.73 -10.37
N GLU A 19 -27.91 6.50 -9.88
CA GLU A 19 -28.95 6.14 -8.91
C GLU A 19 -28.41 6.26 -7.47
N GLU A 20 -29.23 6.75 -6.54
CA GLU A 20 -28.91 6.72 -5.11
C GLU A 20 -28.99 5.29 -4.58
N VAL A 21 -27.90 4.78 -4.02
CA VAL A 21 -27.81 3.46 -3.41
C VAL A 21 -27.40 3.62 -1.95
N ASP A 22 -28.08 2.89 -1.07
CA ASP A 22 -27.72 2.82 0.34
C ASP A 22 -26.47 1.93 0.51
N GLU A 23 -25.34 2.55 0.85
CA GLU A 23 -24.11 1.85 1.17
C GLU A 23 -24.01 1.62 2.68
N ASN A 24 -23.81 0.36 3.06
CA ASN A 24 -23.55 -0.02 4.45
C ASN A 24 -22.05 0.15 4.76
N LEU A 25 -21.71 1.15 5.57
CA LEU A 25 -20.32 1.45 5.93
C LEU A 25 -19.68 0.38 6.83
N LEU A 26 -20.50 -0.48 7.45
CA LEU A 26 -20.04 -1.60 8.27
C LEU A 26 -19.90 -2.90 7.46
N ALA A 27 -20.17 -2.89 6.15
CA ALA A 27 -20.05 -4.07 5.33
C ALA A 27 -18.56 -4.47 5.19
N ASP A 28 -18.24 -5.71 5.59
CA ASP A 28 -16.91 -6.29 5.40
C ASP A 28 -16.68 -6.63 3.92
N THR A 29 -16.13 -5.69 3.17
CA THR A 29 -15.76 -5.92 1.76
C THR A 29 -14.41 -6.64 1.62
N ARG A 30 -13.55 -6.61 2.64
CA ARG A 30 -12.15 -7.05 2.54
C ARG A 30 -12.06 -8.57 2.50
N THR A 31 -12.84 -9.25 3.33
CA THR A 31 -12.92 -10.72 3.31
C THR A 31 -13.32 -11.25 1.93
N PHE A 32 -14.22 -10.58 1.22
CA PHE A 32 -14.62 -10.99 -0.12
C PHE A 32 -13.49 -10.82 -1.14
N ILE A 33 -12.76 -9.71 -1.08
CA ILE A 33 -11.61 -9.46 -1.95
C ILE A 33 -10.53 -10.55 -1.76
N TYR A 34 -10.21 -10.91 -0.52
CA TYR A 34 -9.27 -12.00 -0.23
C TYR A 34 -9.70 -13.31 -0.88
N LYS A 35 -10.99 -13.68 -0.77
CA LYS A 35 -11.53 -14.89 -1.39
C LYS A 35 -11.42 -14.85 -2.91
N GLU A 36 -11.82 -13.75 -3.55
CA GLU A 36 -11.76 -13.64 -5.02
C GLU A 36 -10.34 -13.77 -5.56
N VAL A 37 -9.38 -13.08 -4.93
CA VAL A 37 -7.98 -13.12 -5.36
C VAL A 37 -7.39 -14.51 -5.20
N LEU A 38 -7.65 -15.19 -4.07
CA LEU A 38 -7.16 -16.54 -3.84
C LEU A 38 -7.80 -17.56 -4.79
N PHE A 39 -9.12 -17.52 -4.98
CA PHE A 39 -9.80 -18.42 -5.92
C PHE A 39 -9.36 -18.19 -7.37
N SER A 40 -9.21 -16.92 -7.78
CA SER A 40 -8.69 -16.59 -9.10
C SER A 40 -7.27 -17.12 -9.29
N SER A 41 -6.42 -17.03 -8.25
CA SER A 41 -5.03 -17.51 -8.30
C SER A 41 -4.89 -19.02 -8.47
N ILE A 42 -5.79 -19.79 -7.84
CA ILE A 42 -5.83 -21.24 -7.97
C ILE A 42 -6.41 -21.64 -9.33
N LYS A 43 -7.54 -21.03 -9.71
CA LYS A 43 -8.24 -21.33 -10.97
C LYS A 43 -7.34 -21.10 -12.19
N ASN A 44 -6.49 -20.08 -12.15
CA ASN A 44 -5.67 -19.65 -13.26
C ASN A 44 -4.15 -19.90 -13.04
N ASP A 45 -3.81 -20.73 -12.04
CA ASP A 45 -2.45 -21.20 -11.72
C ASP A 45 -1.37 -20.10 -11.68
N TYR A 46 -1.67 -18.97 -11.02
CA TYR A 46 -0.72 -17.87 -10.85
C TYR A 46 -0.32 -17.64 -9.39
N TRP A 47 -0.76 -18.48 -8.47
CA TRP A 47 -0.52 -18.30 -7.03
C TRP A 47 0.98 -18.18 -6.66
N LEU A 48 1.88 -18.82 -7.42
CA LEU A 48 3.33 -18.81 -7.12
C LEU A 48 4.10 -17.66 -7.79
N TYR A 49 3.90 -17.44 -9.10
CA TYR A 49 4.66 -16.47 -9.90
C TYR A 49 3.89 -15.19 -10.22
N GLY A 50 2.59 -15.16 -9.95
CA GLY A 50 1.72 -14.05 -10.30
C GLY A 50 1.39 -13.98 -11.78
N ARG A 51 0.55 -13.00 -12.09
CA ARG A 51 0.25 -12.48 -13.42
C ARG A 51 1.13 -11.26 -13.70
N SER A 52 1.06 -10.63 -14.87
CA SER A 52 1.72 -9.33 -15.05
C SER A 52 0.91 -8.19 -14.42
N PRO A 53 1.51 -7.01 -14.14
CA PRO A 53 0.78 -5.81 -13.72
C PRO A 53 -0.32 -5.33 -14.69
N ALA A 54 -0.35 -5.88 -15.92
CA ALA A 54 -1.39 -5.61 -16.92
C ALA A 54 -2.65 -6.49 -16.73
N ARG A 55 -2.68 -7.35 -15.70
CA ARG A 55 -3.78 -8.28 -15.41
C ARG A 55 -4.32 -8.05 -14.01
N GLY A 56 -5.63 -8.24 -13.88
CA GLY A 56 -6.35 -8.21 -12.60
C GLY A 56 -6.59 -9.61 -12.03
N ASN A 57 -7.33 -9.70 -10.93
CA ASN A 57 -7.96 -10.96 -10.50
C ASN A 57 -9.35 -11.08 -11.11
N ASP A 58 -9.81 -12.32 -11.31
CA ASP A 58 -11.19 -12.58 -11.69
C ASP A 58 -12.10 -12.13 -10.54
N THR A 59 -13.25 -11.53 -10.86
CA THR A 59 -14.22 -11.06 -9.86
C THR A 59 -15.64 -11.34 -10.32
N VAL A 60 -16.50 -11.69 -9.36
CA VAL A 60 -17.94 -11.96 -9.57
C VAL A 60 -18.77 -11.05 -8.68
N TYR A 61 -18.31 -10.79 -7.45
CA TYR A 61 -19.00 -9.94 -6.48
C TYR A 61 -18.89 -8.45 -6.81
N PHE A 62 -17.82 -8.05 -7.50
CA PHE A 62 -17.58 -6.67 -7.87
C PHE A 62 -17.67 -6.46 -9.38
N SER A 63 -18.58 -7.19 -10.04
CA SER A 63 -18.71 -7.19 -11.50
C SER A 63 -18.92 -5.82 -12.14
N ASP A 64 -19.51 -4.91 -11.36
CA ASP A 64 -19.93 -3.59 -11.82
C ASP A 64 -18.87 -2.50 -11.52
N MET A 65 -17.77 -2.84 -10.86
CA MET A 65 -16.71 -1.92 -10.44
C MET A 65 -15.37 -2.28 -11.10
N ASP A 66 -14.85 -1.37 -11.93
CA ASP A 66 -13.50 -1.39 -12.51
C ASP A 66 -13.16 -2.63 -13.35
N MET A 67 -14.10 -3.06 -14.19
CA MET A 67 -13.86 -4.08 -15.21
C MET A 67 -13.13 -3.51 -16.42
N VAL A 68 -12.18 -4.29 -16.94
CA VAL A 68 -11.65 -4.03 -18.28
C VAL A 68 -12.70 -4.45 -19.31
N GLU A 69 -13.03 -3.57 -20.25
CA GLU A 69 -13.93 -3.91 -21.35
C GLU A 69 -13.48 -5.23 -22.01
N ASN A 70 -14.39 -6.20 -22.09
CA ASN A 70 -14.17 -7.58 -22.59
C ASN A 70 -13.32 -8.52 -21.71
N ARG A 71 -12.96 -8.15 -20.48
CA ARG A 71 -12.32 -9.08 -19.52
C ARG A 71 -12.98 -8.92 -18.15
N SER A 72 -13.55 -10.00 -17.62
CA SER A 72 -14.13 -10.06 -16.27
C SER A 72 -13.03 -10.07 -15.18
N GLU A 73 -12.14 -9.09 -15.24
CA GLU A 73 -10.99 -8.91 -14.35
C GLU A 73 -11.05 -7.53 -13.69
N ARG A 74 -10.79 -7.52 -12.39
CA ARG A 74 -10.59 -6.31 -11.61
C ARG A 74 -9.10 -6.02 -11.50
N LEU A 75 -8.66 -4.92 -12.11
CA LEU A 75 -7.24 -4.57 -12.18
C LEU A 75 -6.63 -4.22 -10.82
N ARG A 76 -7.44 -3.74 -9.87
CA ARG A 76 -6.97 -3.20 -8.59
C ARG A 76 -7.93 -3.50 -7.46
N ASN A 77 -7.35 -3.84 -6.32
CA ASN A 77 -8.06 -4.07 -5.07
C ASN A 77 -7.69 -3.01 -4.03
N GLU A 78 -8.59 -2.81 -3.07
CA GLU A 78 -8.37 -1.92 -1.92
C GLU A 78 -7.26 -2.42 -0.99
N VAL A 79 -6.92 -3.71 -1.08
CA VAL A 79 -5.88 -4.35 -0.28
C VAL A 79 -4.61 -4.47 -1.10
N GLY A 80 -3.59 -3.67 -0.77
CA GLY A 80 -2.39 -3.50 -1.58
C GLY A 80 -1.60 -4.78 -1.77
N ILE A 81 -1.49 -5.61 -0.72
CA ILE A 81 -0.74 -6.85 -0.81
C ILE A 81 -1.36 -7.85 -1.80
N LEU A 82 -2.68 -7.78 -1.99
CA LEU A 82 -3.37 -8.64 -2.95
C LEU A 82 -3.09 -8.23 -4.39
N ASN A 83 -2.83 -6.95 -4.65
CA ASN A 83 -2.35 -6.49 -5.94
C ASN A 83 -0.93 -7.01 -6.21
N VAL A 84 -0.03 -6.88 -5.22
CA VAL A 84 1.35 -7.43 -5.31
C VAL A 84 1.31 -8.94 -5.54
N PHE A 85 0.50 -9.67 -4.78
CA PHE A 85 0.29 -11.11 -4.95
C PHE A 85 -0.24 -11.45 -6.35
N THR A 86 -1.24 -10.72 -6.83
CA THR A 86 -1.78 -10.96 -8.17
C THR A 86 -0.74 -10.74 -9.26
N TRP A 87 0.19 -9.80 -9.10
CA TRP A 87 1.20 -9.47 -10.12
C TRP A 87 2.55 -10.18 -9.98
N THR A 88 2.82 -10.81 -8.84
CA THR A 88 4.15 -11.39 -8.60
C THR A 88 4.12 -12.71 -7.84
N GLY A 89 2.92 -13.15 -7.45
CA GLY A 89 2.67 -14.38 -6.72
C GLY A 89 3.24 -14.34 -5.30
N LEU A 90 3.26 -15.51 -4.68
CA LEU A 90 3.80 -15.68 -3.34
C LEU A 90 5.29 -15.32 -3.27
N ILE A 91 6.05 -15.60 -4.32
CA ILE A 91 7.49 -15.27 -4.38
C ILE A 91 7.69 -13.76 -4.30
N GLY A 92 6.95 -12.99 -5.10
CA GLY A 92 7.11 -11.54 -5.08
C GLY A 92 6.60 -10.89 -3.81
N VAL A 93 5.53 -11.41 -3.19
CA VAL A 93 5.10 -10.98 -1.85
C VAL A 93 6.21 -11.19 -0.82
N PHE A 94 6.90 -12.33 -0.87
CA PHE A 94 8.02 -12.61 0.02
C PHE A 94 9.21 -11.67 -0.22
N LEU A 95 9.59 -11.42 -1.47
CA LEU A 95 10.64 -10.46 -1.81
C LEU A 95 10.27 -9.03 -1.38
N TYR A 96 9.01 -8.65 -1.59
CA TYR A 96 8.47 -7.36 -1.18
C TYR A 96 8.55 -7.20 0.35
N PHE A 97 8.18 -8.23 1.11
CA PHE A 97 8.38 -8.28 2.57
C PHE A 97 9.85 -8.06 2.96
N LEU A 98 10.80 -8.74 2.32
CA LEU A 98 12.22 -8.61 2.63
C LEU A 98 12.75 -7.18 2.44
N ILE A 99 12.26 -6.47 1.43
CA ILE A 99 12.62 -5.06 1.20
C ILE A 99 12.18 -4.21 2.39
N PHE A 100 10.91 -4.29 2.77
CA PHE A 100 10.35 -3.50 3.87
C PHE A 100 10.98 -3.88 5.22
N TYR A 101 11.12 -5.17 5.49
CA TYR A 101 11.76 -5.68 6.69
C TYR A 101 13.19 -5.16 6.82
N LYS A 102 14.00 -5.31 5.77
CA LYS A 102 15.41 -4.89 5.78
C LYS A 102 15.55 -3.37 5.90
N ALA A 103 14.72 -2.60 5.18
CA ALA A 103 14.70 -1.14 5.25
C ALA A 103 14.39 -0.68 6.67
N SER A 104 13.31 -1.18 7.26
CA SER A 104 12.91 -0.85 8.62
C SER A 104 13.95 -1.25 9.65
N TYR A 105 14.50 -2.46 9.55
CA TYR A 105 15.53 -2.96 10.47
C TYR A 105 16.78 -2.07 10.46
N LEU A 106 17.28 -1.72 9.28
CA LEU A 106 18.45 -0.85 9.14
C LEU A 106 18.17 0.56 9.69
N ALA A 107 17.00 1.11 9.41
CA ALA A 107 16.64 2.46 9.83
C ALA A 107 16.42 2.57 11.35
N ILE A 108 15.80 1.58 11.97
CA ILE A 108 15.51 1.59 13.42
C ILE A 108 16.76 1.28 14.24
N ASN A 109 17.48 0.21 13.88
CA ASN A 109 18.57 -0.31 14.70
C ASN A 109 19.94 0.29 14.34
N ASN A 110 20.14 0.67 13.08
CA ASN A 110 21.45 1.10 12.56
C ASN A 110 21.42 2.56 12.06
N SER A 111 20.87 3.48 12.87
CA SER A 111 20.85 4.92 12.57
C SER A 111 21.25 5.78 13.77
N ASN A 112 21.98 6.86 13.48
CA ASN A 112 22.45 7.84 14.47
C ASN A 112 21.51 9.05 14.64
N ASN A 113 20.49 9.17 13.80
CA ASN A 113 19.49 10.25 13.87
C ASN A 113 18.09 9.70 14.14
N SER A 114 17.27 10.53 14.78
CA SER A 114 15.90 10.19 15.15
C SER A 114 14.98 10.12 13.94
N LEU A 115 15.20 10.97 12.92
CA LEU A 115 14.39 10.99 11.70
C LEU A 115 14.41 9.64 10.98
N SER A 116 15.58 9.04 10.78
CA SER A 116 15.71 7.72 10.14
C SER A 116 14.95 6.65 10.92
N LYS A 117 15.00 6.68 12.25
CA LYS A 117 14.26 5.74 13.10
C LYS A 117 12.75 5.89 12.92
N PHE A 118 12.25 7.13 12.91
CA PHE A 118 10.83 7.40 12.65
C PHE A 118 10.41 6.95 11.25
N ILE A 119 11.22 7.20 10.21
CA ILE A 119 10.96 6.70 8.86
C ILE A 119 10.91 5.17 8.84
N GLY A 120 11.82 4.50 9.55
CA GLY A 120 11.81 3.05 9.69
C GLY A 120 10.53 2.50 10.33
N VAL A 121 10.05 3.13 11.40
CA VAL A 121 8.76 2.76 12.03
C VAL A 121 7.60 3.00 11.08
N TYR A 122 7.60 4.13 10.36
CA TYR A 122 6.59 4.46 9.37
C TYR A 122 6.53 3.42 8.24
N ILE A 123 7.68 2.96 7.72
CA ILE A 123 7.73 1.92 6.70
C ILE A 123 7.21 0.58 7.22
N SER A 124 7.55 0.19 8.45
CA SER A 124 6.98 -1.02 9.08
C SER A 124 5.46 -0.93 9.21
N PHE A 125 4.94 0.24 9.60
CA PHE A 125 3.50 0.47 9.68
C PHE A 125 2.83 0.38 8.31
N ARG A 126 3.43 0.97 7.27
CA ARG A 126 2.93 0.87 5.88
C ARG A 126 2.89 -0.58 5.38
N TRP A 127 3.91 -1.37 5.71
CA TRP A 127 3.89 -2.80 5.40
C TRP A 127 2.67 -3.48 6.03
N PHE A 128 2.41 -3.26 7.32
CA PHE A 128 1.25 -3.85 8.00
C PHE A 128 -0.07 -3.36 7.40
N ASN A 129 -0.19 -2.06 7.14
CA ASN A 129 -1.39 -1.46 6.57
C ASN A 129 -1.72 -1.97 5.16
N SER A 130 -0.71 -2.42 4.40
CA SER A 130 -0.92 -3.02 3.06
C SER A 130 -1.76 -4.31 3.07
N TRP A 131 -1.85 -5.00 4.21
CA TRP A 131 -2.73 -6.16 4.43
C TRP A 131 -4.16 -5.76 4.80
N VAL A 132 -4.39 -4.52 5.22
CA VAL A 132 -5.71 -4.05 5.68
C VAL A 132 -6.40 -3.25 4.59
N ALA A 133 -5.81 -2.12 4.20
CA ALA A 133 -6.39 -1.21 3.22
C ALA A 133 -5.31 -0.25 2.71
N GLU A 134 -4.85 -0.48 1.48
CA GLU A 134 -3.89 0.38 0.81
C GLU A 134 -3.95 0.17 -0.71
N ILE A 135 -4.41 1.15 -1.46
CA ILE A 135 -4.46 1.03 -2.93
C ILE A 135 -3.07 1.32 -3.51
N SER A 136 -2.52 0.37 -4.27
CA SER A 136 -1.22 0.50 -4.93
C SER A 136 -1.32 1.29 -6.23
N ASN A 137 -1.62 2.59 -6.11
CA ASN A 137 -1.69 3.50 -7.25
C ASN A 137 -0.32 4.04 -7.67
N PHE A 138 -0.17 4.42 -8.93
CA PHE A 138 0.98 5.24 -9.32
C PHE A 138 0.70 6.70 -8.95
N ASP A 139 0.92 7.03 -7.68
CA ASP A 139 0.65 8.34 -7.12
C ASP A 139 1.82 8.85 -6.27
N LEU A 140 1.68 10.09 -5.78
CA LEU A 140 2.69 10.73 -4.95
C LEU A 140 2.91 9.97 -3.64
N ILE A 141 1.86 9.34 -3.09
CA ILE A 141 1.96 8.57 -1.84
C ILE A 141 2.90 7.38 -2.05
N ASN A 142 2.68 6.59 -3.11
CA ASN A 142 3.55 5.46 -3.45
C ASN A 142 4.98 5.92 -3.72
N PHE A 143 5.18 7.05 -4.42
CA PHE A 143 6.51 7.63 -4.62
C PHE A 143 7.20 7.98 -3.29
N THR A 144 6.49 8.61 -2.35
CA THR A 144 7.06 8.97 -1.04
C THR A 144 7.41 7.75 -0.19
N ILE A 145 6.66 6.65 -0.30
CA ILE A 145 6.99 5.38 0.38
C ILE A 145 8.31 4.84 -0.15
N TRP A 146 8.47 4.76 -1.48
CA TRP A 146 9.72 4.28 -2.08
C TRP A 146 10.91 5.20 -1.80
N LEU A 147 10.70 6.51 -1.75
CA LEU A 147 11.71 7.47 -1.32
C LEU A 147 12.13 7.22 0.14
N ALA A 148 11.17 6.99 1.04
CA ALA A 148 11.44 6.65 2.43
C ALA A 148 12.21 5.33 2.55
N VAL A 149 11.85 4.29 1.78
CA VAL A 149 12.62 3.04 1.70
C VAL A 149 14.06 3.31 1.24
N ALA A 150 14.26 4.15 0.22
CA ALA A 150 15.60 4.51 -0.26
C ALA A 150 16.43 5.24 0.82
N LEU A 151 15.82 6.16 1.58
CA LEU A 151 16.48 6.83 2.71
C LEU A 151 16.87 5.84 3.81
N CYS A 152 16.03 4.86 4.12
CA CYS A 152 16.34 3.78 5.06
C CYS A 152 17.55 2.95 4.60
N PHE A 153 17.72 2.71 3.29
CA PHE A 153 18.89 2.01 2.77
C PHE A 153 20.15 2.87 2.72
N SER A 154 20.02 4.19 2.58
CA SER A 154 21.15 5.12 2.50
C SER A 154 21.98 5.13 3.78
N LYS A 155 23.17 4.52 3.72
CA LYS A 155 24.13 4.51 4.85
C LYS A 155 24.51 5.94 5.24
N THR A 156 24.76 6.80 4.26
CA THR A 156 25.15 8.20 4.48
C THR A 156 24.07 8.94 5.26
N PHE A 157 22.80 8.76 4.92
CA PHE A 157 21.68 9.40 5.63
C PHE A 157 21.52 8.86 7.06
N ARG A 158 21.63 7.53 7.24
CA ARG A 158 21.53 6.90 8.57
C ARG A 158 22.69 7.23 9.50
N SER A 159 23.89 7.42 8.96
CA SER A 159 25.08 7.72 9.77
C SER A 159 25.15 9.16 10.27
N MET A 160 24.42 10.10 9.64
CA MET A 160 24.33 11.48 10.12
C MET A 160 23.70 11.53 11.51
N THR A 161 24.23 12.41 12.35
CA THR A 161 23.61 12.86 13.60
C THR A 161 22.44 13.82 13.32
N ASP A 162 21.58 14.07 14.31
CA ASP A 162 20.47 15.01 14.17
C ASP A 162 20.92 16.43 13.78
N SER A 163 22.10 16.87 14.23
CA SER A 163 22.68 18.19 13.90
C SER A 163 23.21 18.26 12.46
N GLU A 164 23.88 17.21 12.00
CA GLU A 164 24.37 17.10 10.62
C GLU A 164 23.22 17.03 9.64
N LEU A 165 22.19 16.25 9.98
CA LEU A 165 20.97 16.13 9.20
C LEU A 165 20.26 17.48 9.03
N LYS A 166 20.12 18.26 10.12
CA LYS A 166 19.56 19.62 10.07
C LYS A 166 20.38 20.53 9.16
N SER A 167 21.71 20.42 9.20
CA SER A 167 22.61 21.20 8.35
C SER A 167 22.50 20.79 6.89
N TRP A 168 22.39 19.50 6.61
CA TRP A 168 22.17 18.95 5.27
C TRP A 168 20.87 19.46 4.66
N VAL A 169 19.74 19.41 5.40
CA VAL A 169 18.45 19.95 4.93
C VAL A 169 18.54 21.45 4.65
N LYS A 170 19.18 22.23 5.52
CA LYS A 170 19.41 23.67 5.29
C LYS A 170 20.25 23.93 4.04
N GLY A 171 21.18 23.05 3.70
CA GLY A 171 21.99 23.13 2.48
C GLY A 171 21.17 23.00 1.19
N ILE A 172 20.00 22.36 1.24
CA ILE A 172 19.10 22.21 0.09
C ILE A 172 18.35 23.53 -0.17
N THR A 173 17.95 24.25 0.88
CA THR A 173 17.10 25.45 0.78
C THR A 173 17.87 26.77 0.78
N ASN A 174 19.09 26.81 1.33
CA ASN A 174 19.90 28.01 1.28
C ASN A 174 20.41 28.25 -0.15
N LYS A 175 19.72 29.15 -0.88
CA LYS A 175 20.34 29.93 -1.94
C LYS A 175 21.63 30.51 -1.35
N ARG A 176 22.79 30.11 -1.86
CA ARG A 176 24.09 30.73 -1.59
C ARG A 176 23.88 32.24 -1.44
N MET A 177 23.99 32.77 -0.22
CA MET A 177 24.17 34.21 -0.07
C MET A 177 25.51 34.51 -0.74
N LYS A 178 25.45 34.93 -2.01
CA LYS A 178 26.59 35.58 -2.66
C LYS A 178 26.91 36.75 -1.74
N LYS A 179 28.09 36.70 -1.10
CA LYS A 179 28.69 37.89 -0.51
C LYS A 179 28.69 38.96 -1.60
N ILE A 180 27.89 40.00 -1.40
CA ILE A 180 28.05 41.30 -2.06
C ILE A 180 29.01 42.09 -1.18
#